data_AF-A0A498L6M1-F1
#
_entry.id   AF-A0A498L6M1-F1
#
_cell.length_a   1.000
_cell.length_b   1.000
_cell.length_c   1.000
_cell.angle_alpha   90.00
_cell.angle_beta   90.00
_cell.angle_gamma   90.00
#
_symmetry.space_group_name_H-M   'P 1'
#
loop_
_entity.id
_entity.type
_entity.pdbx_description
1 polymer ?
#
loop_
_entity_poly.entity_id
_entity_poly.type
_entity_poly.pdbx_seq_one_letter_code
_entity_poly.pdbx_strand_id
1 'polypeptide(L)'
;MSAIRQRFSGGVSSPELAVFVSGVVSMGLEILAGRMVAPQFGSSIYTWGSIIGVFLAALSLGYYQGGKRASRRATEERLVRVLLATGGFVAVLILAGDMLLAGLSGFPLPPRFASLPAVTILFGPPTYLLGFISPYGAELSKKESTGAASGHVYAVGTIGSIVGAFGATFLLIPTLSVSLIGLVFGLLLVSTSLVILAPTFPRRTVLATLVVGVLLVGAVAVPSAGYSVRGETVYQTQTPYQELVVADLGGTRTLYLDGQPHSAMDLDDRNRHVFEYTRYFHVPFLLTDWTNESTEAPHQSGDIDRVLFIGGGGFTGPKRFVDDYDVTVDVVEIDPEVIRVAESYFGVEERPRLNIYNAEGREFLRTTDRTYDLIVLDAYKKDKVPFQLTTREFMQLTADRLDEDGILLANLISAPTGPASQFYRAEYRTMDQVYPQVYSFPTSGGSVVQNIEVVATKSDERVSQAQLEARDERRDIGIGLSTELADYQAEVETGDVPVLTDDRAPVDALLEPMAGRRYVVSQTGPGGNVTAGTG
;
A
#
# COMPACT_ATOMS: atom_id res chain seq x y z
N MET A 1 34.33 -18.75 -48.68
CA MET A 1 33.85 -17.79 -47.65
C MET A 1 32.32 -17.70 -47.52
N SER A 2 31.50 -18.51 -48.21
CA SER A 2 30.02 -18.51 -48.04
C SER A 2 29.48 -19.53 -47.03
N ALA A 3 30.24 -20.58 -46.69
CA ALA A 3 29.80 -21.64 -45.77
C ALA A 3 29.96 -21.32 -44.26
N ILE A 4 30.75 -20.29 -43.90
CA ILE A 4 31.01 -19.92 -42.49
C ILE A 4 29.98 -18.90 -41.96
N ARG A 5 29.30 -18.14 -42.84
CA ARG A 5 28.18 -17.27 -42.45
C ARG A 5 26.89 -18.02 -42.08
N GLN A 6 26.81 -19.31 -42.38
CA GLN A 6 25.60 -20.12 -42.17
C GLN A 6 25.57 -20.86 -40.82
N ARG A 7 26.68 -20.87 -40.06
CA ARG A 7 26.80 -21.59 -38.78
C ARG A 7 26.65 -20.72 -37.53
N PHE A 8 26.57 -19.40 -37.71
CA PHE A 8 26.36 -18.41 -36.64
C PHE A 8 25.20 -17.45 -36.94
N SER A 9 24.16 -17.91 -37.64
CA SER A 9 22.92 -17.12 -37.87
C SER A 9 21.88 -17.33 -36.76
N GLY A 10 22.32 -17.51 -35.50
CA GLY A 10 21.46 -17.62 -34.31
C GLY A 10 20.87 -16.27 -33.88
N GLY A 11 20.53 -15.41 -34.82
CA GLY A 11 19.86 -14.15 -34.55
C GLY A 11 18.39 -14.38 -34.28
N VAL A 12 17.86 -13.75 -33.23
CA VAL A 12 16.42 -13.72 -32.93
C VAL A 12 15.69 -13.18 -34.16
N SER A 13 14.77 -13.96 -34.73
CA SER A 13 13.97 -13.50 -35.86
C SER A 13 12.99 -12.41 -35.41
N SER A 14 12.54 -11.54 -36.33
CA SER A 14 11.61 -10.46 -36.00
C SER A 14 10.32 -10.93 -35.29
N PRO A 15 9.71 -12.08 -35.65
CA PRO A 15 8.58 -12.64 -34.90
C PRO A 15 8.97 -13.15 -33.51
N GLU A 16 10.16 -13.74 -33.33
CA GLU A 16 10.65 -14.18 -32.01
C GLU A 16 10.92 -12.98 -31.08
N LEU A 17 11.40 -11.86 -31.63
CA LEU A 17 11.54 -10.61 -30.87
C LEU A 17 10.18 -10.10 -30.39
N ALA A 18 9.15 -10.14 -31.25
CA ALA A 18 7.80 -9.76 -30.87
C ALA A 18 7.27 -10.61 -29.70
N VAL A 19 7.52 -11.91 -29.76
CA VAL A 19 7.15 -12.87 -28.70
C VAL A 19 7.88 -12.55 -27.40
N PHE A 20 9.20 -12.32 -27.44
CA PHE A 20 9.97 -11.93 -26.27
C PHE A 20 9.41 -10.65 -25.63
N VAL A 21 9.24 -9.59 -26.43
CA VAL A 21 8.72 -8.29 -25.94
C VAL A 21 7.29 -8.41 -25.43
N SER A 22 6.45 -9.25 -26.04
CA SER A 22 5.11 -9.51 -25.54
C SER A 22 5.11 -10.16 -24.15
N GLY A 23 6.06 -11.06 -23.89
CA GLY A 23 6.26 -11.66 -22.57
C GLY A 23 6.68 -10.61 -21.55
N VAL A 24 7.66 -9.77 -21.90
CA VAL A 24 8.13 -8.66 -21.06
C VAL A 24 6.99 -7.72 -20.70
N VAL A 25 6.24 -7.26 -21.71
CA VAL A 25 5.15 -6.29 -21.51
C VAL A 25 3.96 -6.92 -20.80
N SER A 26 3.61 -8.18 -21.07
CA SER A 26 2.49 -8.85 -20.40
C SER A 26 2.71 -8.96 -18.90
N MET A 27 3.88 -9.44 -18.46
CA MET A 27 4.19 -9.55 -17.04
C MET A 27 4.49 -8.19 -16.40
N GLY A 28 5.13 -7.29 -17.14
CA GLY A 28 5.32 -5.93 -16.70
C GLY A 28 3.99 -5.21 -16.41
N LEU A 29 2.99 -5.36 -17.29
CA LEU A 29 1.65 -4.80 -17.09
C LEU A 29 0.89 -5.46 -15.95
N GLU A 30 1.07 -6.76 -15.68
CA GLU A 30 0.45 -7.43 -14.54
C GLU A 30 0.98 -6.86 -13.21
N ILE A 31 2.30 -6.69 -13.13
CA ILE A 31 2.95 -6.06 -11.97
C ILE A 31 2.53 -4.59 -11.82
N LEU A 32 2.44 -3.84 -12.92
CA LEU A 32 1.95 -2.47 -12.94
C LEU A 32 0.47 -2.37 -12.52
N ALA A 33 -0.36 -3.36 -12.87
CA ALA A 33 -1.77 -3.41 -12.49
C ALA A 33 -1.94 -3.45 -10.96
N GLY A 34 -1.11 -4.21 -10.26
CA GLY A 34 -1.10 -4.23 -8.79
C GLY A 34 -0.89 -2.83 -8.20
N ARG A 35 0.02 -2.04 -8.79
CA ARG A 35 0.31 -0.67 -8.37
C ARG A 35 -0.80 0.32 -8.70
N MET A 36 -1.41 0.22 -9.89
CA MET A 36 -2.50 1.11 -10.30
C MET A 36 -3.79 0.84 -9.52
N VAL A 37 -4.08 -0.41 -9.20
CA VAL A 37 -5.35 -0.82 -8.59
C VAL A 37 -5.32 -0.70 -7.06
N ALA A 38 -4.15 -0.84 -6.44
CA ALA A 38 -4.00 -0.82 -4.97
C ALA A 38 -4.49 0.47 -4.28
N PRO A 39 -4.22 1.70 -4.79
CA PRO A 39 -4.71 2.92 -4.16
C PRO A 39 -6.23 2.93 -4.01
N GLN A 40 -6.97 2.49 -5.05
CA GLN A 40 -8.43 2.50 -5.02
C GLN A 40 -9.01 1.27 -4.30
N PHE A 41 -8.54 0.06 -4.61
CA PHE A 41 -9.18 -1.19 -4.16
C PHE A 41 -8.40 -1.96 -3.09
N GLY A 42 -7.22 -1.48 -2.69
CA GLY A 42 -6.34 -2.12 -1.72
C GLY A 42 -5.52 -3.28 -2.30
N SER A 43 -4.55 -3.79 -1.52
CA SER A 43 -3.61 -4.85 -1.93
C SER A 43 -3.97 -6.24 -1.40
N SER A 44 -5.26 -6.48 -1.11
CA SER A 44 -5.76 -7.76 -0.56
C SER A 44 -5.49 -8.96 -1.47
N ILE A 45 -5.58 -10.17 -0.90
CA ILE A 45 -5.55 -11.42 -1.68
C ILE A 45 -6.61 -11.46 -2.79
N TYR A 46 -7.74 -10.78 -2.61
CA TYR A 46 -8.82 -10.71 -3.60
C TYR A 46 -8.48 -9.79 -4.78
N THR A 47 -7.78 -8.68 -4.52
CA THR A 47 -7.29 -7.80 -5.57
C THR A 47 -6.25 -8.51 -6.43
N TRP A 48 -5.26 -9.15 -5.81
CA TRP A 48 -4.25 -9.94 -6.52
C TRP A 48 -4.87 -11.12 -7.27
N GLY A 49 -5.82 -11.82 -6.66
CA GLY A 49 -6.57 -12.90 -7.30
C GLY A 49 -7.35 -12.42 -8.53
N SER A 50 -7.92 -11.21 -8.49
CA SER A 50 -8.61 -10.59 -9.62
C SER A 50 -7.64 -10.24 -10.75
N ILE A 51 -6.47 -9.66 -10.43
CA ILE A 51 -5.41 -9.35 -11.41
C ILE A 51 -4.96 -10.63 -12.13
N ILE A 52 -4.49 -11.63 -11.38
CA ILE A 52 -4.00 -12.88 -11.95
C ILE A 52 -5.11 -13.57 -12.76
N GLY A 53 -6.32 -13.66 -12.20
CA GLY A 53 -7.46 -14.31 -12.84
C GLY A 53 -7.84 -13.66 -14.18
N VAL A 54 -7.91 -12.33 -14.23
CA VAL A 54 -8.21 -11.57 -15.46
C VAL A 54 -7.09 -11.74 -16.48
N PHE A 55 -5.82 -11.64 -16.07
CA PHE A 55 -4.69 -11.78 -16.99
C PHE A 55 -4.66 -13.17 -17.62
N LEU A 56 -4.80 -14.23 -16.83
CA LEU A 56 -4.85 -15.61 -17.32
C LEU A 56 -6.05 -15.84 -18.24
N ALA A 57 -7.24 -15.33 -17.89
CA ALA A 57 -8.43 -15.45 -18.73
C ALA A 57 -8.27 -14.71 -20.07
N ALA A 58 -7.75 -13.47 -20.04
CA ALA A 58 -7.51 -12.65 -21.22
C ALA A 58 -6.44 -13.27 -22.13
N LEU A 59 -5.31 -13.72 -21.58
CA LEU A 59 -4.26 -14.43 -22.32
C LEU A 59 -4.81 -15.72 -22.92
N SER A 60 -5.53 -16.54 -22.16
CA SER A 60 -6.14 -17.79 -22.64
C SER A 60 -7.07 -17.55 -23.83
N LEU A 61 -7.96 -16.56 -23.72
CA LEU A 61 -8.86 -16.18 -24.82
C LEU A 61 -8.07 -15.63 -26.01
N GLY A 62 -7.01 -14.87 -25.76
CA GLY A 62 -6.08 -14.36 -26.76
C GLY A 62 -5.33 -15.45 -27.50
N TYR A 63 -4.81 -16.46 -26.81
CA TYR A 63 -4.13 -17.62 -27.39
C TYR A 63 -5.08 -18.42 -28.29
N TYR A 64 -6.30 -18.68 -27.80
CA TYR A 64 -7.31 -19.42 -28.54
C TYR A 64 -7.73 -18.71 -29.83
N GLN A 65 -8.11 -17.42 -29.73
CA GLN A 65 -8.52 -16.64 -30.90
C GLN A 65 -7.34 -16.31 -31.81
N GLY A 66 -6.17 -16.04 -31.22
CA GLY A 66 -4.90 -15.82 -31.89
C GLY A 66 -4.52 -16.99 -32.77
N GLY A 67 -4.53 -18.23 -32.24
CA GLY A 67 -4.22 -19.44 -33.01
C GLY A 67 -5.18 -19.70 -34.16
N LYS A 68 -6.50 -19.52 -33.91
CA LYS A 68 -7.51 -19.66 -34.97
C LYS A 68 -7.32 -18.65 -36.10
N ARG A 69 -6.88 -17.42 -35.79
CA ARG A 69 -6.59 -16.41 -36.82
C ARG A 69 -5.21 -16.61 -37.46
N ALA A 70 -4.18 -16.96 -36.69
CA ALA A 70 -2.82 -17.14 -37.18
C ALA A 70 -2.78 -18.19 -38.31
N SER A 71 -3.36 -19.37 -38.08
CA SER A 71 -3.40 -20.49 -39.05
C SER A 71 -3.97 -20.16 -40.44
N ARG A 72 -4.75 -19.07 -40.59
CA ARG A 72 -5.35 -18.68 -41.89
C ARG A 72 -4.75 -17.40 -42.46
N ARG A 73 -4.10 -16.61 -41.61
CA ARG A 73 -4.02 -15.16 -41.79
C ARG A 73 -2.78 -14.54 -41.12
N ALA A 74 -1.81 -15.33 -40.66
CA ALA A 74 -0.59 -14.81 -40.07
C ALA A 74 0.23 -14.00 -41.09
N THR A 75 0.50 -12.74 -40.77
CA THR A 75 1.41 -11.86 -41.50
C THR A 75 2.11 -10.93 -40.51
N GLU A 76 3.34 -10.52 -40.82
CA GLU A 76 4.10 -9.55 -40.02
C GLU A 76 3.31 -8.24 -39.82
N GLU A 77 2.61 -7.76 -40.85
CA GLU A 77 1.79 -6.54 -40.76
C GLU A 77 0.63 -6.65 -39.75
N ARG A 78 0.04 -7.85 -39.60
CA ARG A 78 -1.02 -8.08 -38.62
C ARG A 78 -0.47 -8.22 -37.21
N LEU A 79 0.69 -8.86 -37.07
CA LEU A 79 1.42 -8.92 -35.80
C LEU A 79 1.75 -7.51 -35.30
N VAL A 80 2.25 -6.64 -36.20
CA VAL A 80 2.51 -5.22 -35.90
C VAL A 80 1.24 -4.48 -35.49
N ARG A 81 0.11 -4.71 -36.18
CA ARG A 81 -1.16 -4.09 -35.78
C ARG A 81 -1.61 -4.49 -34.37
N VAL A 82 -1.35 -5.72 -33.95
CA VAL A 82 -1.63 -6.16 -32.57
C VAL A 82 -0.72 -5.44 -31.58
N LEU A 83 0.58 -5.33 -31.87
CA LEU A 83 1.54 -4.59 -31.03
C LEU A 83 1.15 -3.12 -30.88
N LEU A 84 0.83 -2.44 -31.98
CA LEU A 84 0.42 -1.03 -31.97
C LEU A 84 -0.92 -0.82 -31.28
N ALA A 85 -1.90 -1.72 -31.47
CA ALA A 85 -3.17 -1.66 -30.75
C ALA A 85 -2.96 -1.79 -29.24
N THR A 86 -2.08 -2.71 -28.82
CA THR A 86 -1.69 -2.87 -27.42
C THR A 86 -1.02 -1.58 -26.89
N GLY A 87 -0.08 -1.00 -27.64
CA GLY A 87 0.57 0.27 -27.27
C GLY A 87 -0.42 1.44 -27.16
N GLY A 88 -1.44 1.48 -28.02
CA GLY A 88 -2.54 2.45 -27.92
C GLY A 88 -3.36 2.27 -26.64
N PHE A 89 -3.67 1.04 -26.24
CA PHE A 89 -4.32 0.76 -24.95
C PHE A 89 -3.44 1.16 -23.77
N VAL A 90 -2.13 0.95 -23.84
CA VAL A 90 -1.19 1.43 -22.80
C VAL A 90 -1.22 2.96 -22.68
N ALA A 91 -1.34 3.70 -23.80
CA ALA A 91 -1.54 5.15 -23.74
C ALA A 91 -2.86 5.55 -23.06
N VAL A 92 -3.95 4.78 -23.27
CA VAL A 92 -5.22 4.98 -22.57
C VAL A 92 -5.07 4.71 -21.07
N LEU A 93 -4.33 3.66 -20.68
CA LEU A 93 -4.04 3.38 -19.27
C LEU A 93 -3.33 4.55 -18.59
N ILE A 94 -2.35 5.17 -19.27
CA ILE A 94 -1.63 6.33 -18.75
C ILE A 94 -2.56 7.56 -18.62
N LEU A 95 -3.37 7.85 -19.64
CA LEU A 95 -4.22 9.06 -19.67
C LEU A 95 -5.46 8.98 -18.78
N ALA A 96 -6.11 7.83 -18.76
CA ALA A 96 -7.45 7.67 -18.21
C ALA A 96 -7.55 6.61 -17.12
N GLY A 97 -6.43 5.98 -16.73
CA GLY A 97 -6.40 4.93 -15.70
C GLY A 97 -7.06 5.38 -14.41
N ASP A 98 -6.60 6.48 -13.82
CA ASP A 98 -7.11 7.01 -12.55
C ASP A 98 -8.59 7.40 -12.63
N MET A 99 -8.98 8.08 -13.72
CA MET A 99 -10.38 8.47 -13.95
C MET A 99 -11.31 7.26 -14.06
N LEU A 100 -10.87 6.21 -14.77
CA LEU A 100 -11.62 4.97 -14.92
C LEU A 100 -11.68 4.18 -13.61
N LEU A 101 -10.59 4.14 -12.84
CA LEU A 101 -10.57 3.51 -11.52
C LEU A 101 -11.53 4.19 -10.55
N ALA A 102 -11.50 5.53 -10.49
CA ALA A 102 -12.42 6.31 -9.67
C ALA A 102 -13.88 6.15 -10.11
N GLY A 103 -14.14 6.12 -11.41
CA GLY A 103 -15.49 5.88 -11.93
C GLY A 103 -16.02 4.47 -11.62
N LEU A 104 -15.12 3.48 -11.60
CA LEU A 104 -15.49 2.08 -11.36
C LEU A 104 -15.57 1.70 -9.88
N SER A 105 -14.95 2.46 -8.98
CA SER A 105 -15.06 2.22 -7.54
C SER A 105 -16.45 2.52 -6.97
N GLY A 106 -17.26 3.33 -7.65
CA GLY A 106 -18.62 3.63 -7.25
C GLY A 106 -19.64 2.50 -7.49
N PHE A 107 -19.24 1.40 -8.14
CA PHE A 107 -20.14 0.28 -8.38
C PHE A 107 -20.44 -0.47 -7.07
N PRO A 108 -21.73 -0.75 -6.76
CA PRO A 108 -22.12 -1.43 -5.53
C PRO A 108 -21.86 -2.94 -5.63
N LEU A 109 -20.59 -3.33 -5.57
CA LEU A 109 -20.15 -4.72 -5.53
C LEU A 109 -19.65 -5.10 -4.14
N PRO A 110 -19.78 -6.37 -3.73
CA PRO A 110 -19.11 -6.86 -2.54
C PRO A 110 -17.60 -6.58 -2.63
N PRO A 111 -16.94 -6.17 -1.53
CA PRO A 111 -15.53 -5.78 -1.53
C PRO A 111 -14.56 -6.75 -2.22
N ARG A 112 -14.74 -8.06 -1.98
CA ARG A 112 -13.97 -9.13 -2.62
C ARG A 112 -14.03 -9.15 -4.16
N PHE A 113 -15.05 -8.54 -4.76
CA PHE A 113 -15.22 -8.44 -6.22
C PHE A 113 -15.08 -7.01 -6.74
N ALA A 114 -14.83 -6.03 -5.87
CA ALA A 114 -14.84 -4.61 -6.23
C ALA A 114 -13.78 -4.26 -7.29
N SER A 115 -12.61 -4.88 -7.24
CA SER A 115 -11.52 -4.66 -8.20
C SER A 115 -11.75 -5.34 -9.55
N LEU A 116 -12.61 -6.36 -9.62
CA LEU A 116 -12.75 -7.22 -10.81
C LEU A 116 -13.18 -6.45 -12.07
N PRO A 117 -14.19 -5.56 -12.06
CA PRO A 117 -14.57 -4.79 -13.24
C PRO A 117 -13.47 -3.84 -13.70
N ALA A 118 -12.80 -3.16 -12.76
CA ALA A 118 -11.70 -2.25 -13.04
C ALA A 118 -10.54 -2.96 -13.73
N VAL A 119 -10.06 -4.05 -13.13
CA VAL A 119 -9.00 -4.88 -13.70
C VAL A 119 -9.40 -5.41 -15.09
N THR A 120 -10.64 -5.89 -15.24
CA THR A 120 -11.15 -6.43 -16.50
C THR A 120 -11.17 -5.39 -17.61
N ILE A 121 -11.66 -4.18 -17.34
CA ILE A 121 -11.80 -3.12 -18.34
C ILE A 121 -10.44 -2.53 -18.72
N LEU A 122 -9.58 -2.31 -17.74
CA LEU A 122 -8.29 -1.65 -17.95
C LEU A 122 -7.25 -2.61 -18.54
N PHE A 123 -7.08 -3.78 -17.93
CA PHE A 123 -5.98 -4.69 -18.29
C PHE A 123 -6.43 -5.88 -19.15
N GLY A 124 -7.72 -6.23 -19.16
CA GLY A 124 -8.24 -7.29 -20.01
C GLY A 124 -7.95 -7.07 -21.52
N PRO A 125 -8.30 -5.92 -22.12
CA PRO A 125 -8.06 -5.67 -23.54
C PRO A 125 -6.59 -5.73 -23.99
N PRO A 126 -5.62 -5.02 -23.36
CA PRO A 126 -4.22 -5.12 -23.78
C PRO A 126 -3.66 -6.54 -23.59
N THR A 127 -4.00 -7.22 -22.50
CA THR A 127 -3.55 -8.59 -22.23
C THR A 127 -4.14 -9.60 -23.22
N TYR A 128 -5.42 -9.45 -23.59
CA TYR A 128 -6.05 -10.24 -24.64
C TYR A 128 -5.32 -10.08 -25.98
N LEU A 129 -4.93 -8.85 -26.35
CA LEU A 129 -4.18 -8.58 -27.57
C LEU A 129 -2.78 -9.20 -27.52
N LEU A 130 -2.07 -9.11 -26.39
CA LEU A 130 -0.77 -9.76 -26.20
C LEU A 130 -0.85 -11.28 -26.41
N GLY A 131 -1.96 -11.91 -26.01
CA GLY A 131 -2.21 -13.34 -26.27
C GLY A 131 -2.25 -13.74 -27.76
N PHE A 132 -2.40 -12.80 -28.70
CA PHE A 132 -2.31 -13.12 -30.14
C PHE A 132 -0.88 -13.33 -30.61
N ILE A 133 0.12 -12.81 -29.88
CA ILE A 133 1.49 -12.71 -30.39
C ILE A 133 2.17 -14.07 -30.47
N SER A 134 2.05 -14.92 -29.45
CA SER A 134 2.65 -16.26 -29.47
C SER A 134 2.12 -17.13 -30.62
N PRO A 135 0.81 -17.29 -30.85
CA PRO A 135 0.33 -18.05 -31.99
C PRO A 135 0.75 -17.48 -33.36
N TYR A 136 0.81 -16.15 -33.50
CA TYR A 136 1.30 -15.52 -34.73
C TYR A 136 2.80 -15.76 -34.93
N GLY A 137 3.60 -15.67 -33.85
CA GLY A 137 5.03 -15.96 -33.88
C GLY A 137 5.32 -17.42 -34.26
N ALA A 138 4.51 -18.37 -33.78
CA ALA A 138 4.65 -19.78 -34.14
C ALA A 138 4.38 -20.03 -35.62
N GLU A 139 3.32 -19.43 -36.18
CA GLU A 139 2.96 -19.57 -37.59
C GLU A 139 3.95 -18.87 -38.54
N LEU A 140 4.56 -17.76 -38.09
CA LEU A 140 5.58 -17.03 -38.85
C LEU A 140 6.99 -17.61 -38.68
N SER A 141 7.16 -18.60 -37.79
CA SER A 141 8.44 -19.22 -37.54
C SER A 141 8.88 -20.09 -38.72
N LYS A 142 10.18 -20.03 -39.05
CA LYS A 142 10.78 -20.82 -40.15
C LYS A 142 11.27 -22.20 -39.69
N LYS A 143 10.85 -22.68 -38.51
CA LYS A 143 11.30 -23.96 -37.97
C LYS A 143 10.60 -25.14 -38.68
N GLU A 144 11.31 -26.27 -38.75
CA GLU A 144 10.93 -27.42 -39.59
C GLU A 144 9.65 -28.13 -39.17
N SER A 145 9.27 -28.08 -37.88
CA SER A 145 8.04 -28.68 -37.38
C SER A 145 7.19 -27.69 -36.58
N THR A 146 5.87 -27.85 -36.67
CA THR A 146 4.89 -27.05 -35.91
C THR A 146 5.09 -27.18 -34.40
N GLY A 147 5.50 -28.36 -33.93
CA GLY A 147 5.87 -28.60 -32.54
C GLY A 147 7.14 -27.84 -32.11
N ALA A 148 8.19 -27.85 -32.94
CA ALA A 148 9.42 -27.13 -32.65
C ALA A 148 9.23 -25.60 -32.72
N ALA A 149 8.41 -25.11 -33.64
CA ALA A 149 8.04 -23.70 -33.73
C ALA A 149 7.29 -23.24 -32.47
N SER A 150 6.23 -23.96 -32.10
CA SER A 150 5.41 -23.64 -30.92
C SER A 150 6.22 -23.72 -29.63
N GLY A 151 6.98 -24.80 -29.42
CA GLY A 151 7.80 -24.97 -28.22
C GLY A 151 8.86 -23.88 -28.08
N HIS A 152 9.49 -23.46 -29.18
CA HIS A 152 10.47 -22.38 -29.14
C HIS A 152 9.84 -21.03 -28.81
N VAL A 153 8.70 -20.71 -29.41
CA VAL A 153 7.96 -19.47 -29.15
C VAL A 153 7.51 -19.41 -27.68
N TYR A 154 7.01 -20.51 -27.13
CA TYR A 154 6.71 -20.58 -25.69
C TYR A 154 7.95 -20.30 -24.85
N ALA A 155 9.09 -20.94 -25.15
CA ALA A 155 10.32 -20.72 -24.41
C ALA A 155 10.79 -19.24 -24.46
N VAL A 156 10.81 -18.63 -25.66
CA VAL A 156 11.21 -17.23 -25.84
C VAL A 156 10.24 -16.28 -25.11
N GLY A 157 8.93 -16.54 -25.18
CA GLY A 157 7.92 -15.78 -24.48
C GLY A 157 8.07 -15.88 -22.97
N THR A 158 8.31 -17.08 -22.43
CA THR A 158 8.54 -17.29 -20.99
C THR A 158 9.79 -16.58 -20.51
N ILE A 159 10.89 -16.60 -21.27
CA ILE A 159 12.10 -15.83 -20.92
C ILE A 159 11.77 -14.33 -20.89
N GLY A 160 11.02 -13.83 -21.87
CA GLY A 160 10.52 -12.45 -21.87
C GLY A 160 9.68 -12.14 -20.62
N SER A 161 8.75 -13.02 -20.26
CA SER A 161 7.93 -12.90 -19.04
C SER A 161 8.75 -12.85 -17.76
N ILE A 162 9.80 -13.67 -17.64
CA ILE A 162 10.74 -13.60 -16.50
C ILE A 162 11.42 -12.23 -16.47
N VAL A 163 11.98 -11.78 -17.59
CA VAL A 163 12.63 -10.46 -17.69
C VAL A 163 11.65 -9.33 -17.36
N GLY A 164 10.40 -9.43 -17.81
CA GLY A 164 9.34 -8.47 -17.50
C GLY A 164 9.00 -8.43 -16.02
N ALA A 165 8.79 -9.58 -15.38
CA ALA A 165 8.44 -9.68 -13.97
C ALA A 165 9.57 -9.14 -13.06
N PHE A 166 10.81 -9.61 -13.27
CA PHE A 166 11.97 -9.17 -12.49
C PHE A 166 12.32 -7.70 -12.80
N GLY A 167 12.31 -7.30 -14.07
CA GLY A 167 12.60 -5.93 -14.48
C GLY A 167 11.56 -4.95 -13.93
N ALA A 168 10.27 -5.29 -13.97
CA ALA A 168 9.23 -4.46 -13.37
C ALA A 168 9.41 -4.35 -11.85
N THR A 169 9.59 -5.48 -11.17
CA THR A 169 9.63 -5.53 -9.69
C THR A 169 10.88 -4.90 -9.09
N PHE A 170 12.06 -5.21 -9.61
CA PHE A 170 13.34 -4.86 -8.99
C PHE A 170 14.02 -3.64 -9.60
N LEU A 171 13.61 -3.20 -10.79
CA LEU A 171 14.25 -2.07 -11.49
C LEU A 171 13.26 -0.94 -11.77
N LEU A 172 12.14 -1.21 -12.44
CA LEU A 172 11.24 -0.15 -12.90
C LEU A 172 10.40 0.44 -11.76
N ILE A 173 9.74 -0.39 -10.95
CA ILE A 173 8.91 0.07 -9.83
C ILE A 173 9.68 0.95 -8.83
N PRO A 174 10.91 0.61 -8.41
CA PRO A 174 11.64 1.44 -7.46
C PRO A 174 12.16 2.76 -8.03
N THR A 175 12.21 2.93 -9.35
CA THR A 175 12.92 4.06 -9.98
C THR A 175 12.04 4.97 -10.83
N LEU A 176 10.89 4.48 -11.29
CA LEU A 176 10.02 5.19 -12.23
C LEU A 176 8.59 5.27 -11.71
N SER A 177 7.89 6.36 -12.02
CA SER A 177 6.46 6.48 -11.79
C SER A 177 5.66 5.52 -12.67
N VAL A 178 4.44 5.17 -12.24
CA VAL A 178 3.52 4.28 -12.95
C VAL A 178 3.37 4.66 -14.44
N SER A 179 3.20 5.96 -14.72
CA SER A 179 3.08 6.49 -16.09
C SER A 179 4.33 6.27 -16.93
N LEU A 180 5.53 6.43 -16.33
CA LEU A 180 6.80 6.19 -17.01
C LEU A 180 7.04 4.70 -17.27
N ILE A 181 6.64 3.81 -16.36
CA ILE A 181 6.68 2.37 -16.59
C ILE A 181 5.78 1.97 -17.77
N GLY A 182 4.55 2.50 -17.80
CA GLY A 182 3.65 2.35 -18.93
C GLY A 182 4.27 2.86 -20.24
N LEU A 183 4.93 4.02 -20.21
CA LEU A 183 5.62 4.58 -21.38
C LEU A 183 6.75 3.67 -21.87
N VAL A 184 7.57 3.12 -20.97
CA VAL A 184 8.64 2.17 -21.33
C VAL A 184 8.04 0.96 -22.05
N PHE A 185 6.99 0.34 -21.52
CA PHE A 185 6.34 -0.79 -22.17
C PHE A 185 5.70 -0.42 -23.51
N GLY A 186 5.05 0.73 -23.60
CA GLY A 186 4.50 1.25 -24.86
C GLY A 186 5.58 1.47 -25.92
N LEU A 187 6.71 2.07 -25.55
CA LEU A 187 7.85 2.31 -26.45
C LEU A 187 8.55 1.01 -26.87
N LEU A 188 8.58 -0.01 -26.01
CA LEU A 188 9.05 -1.35 -26.40
C LEU A 188 8.15 -1.97 -27.49
N LEU A 189 6.82 -1.84 -27.38
CA LEU A 189 5.89 -2.32 -28.42
C LEU A 189 6.06 -1.56 -29.75
N VAL A 190 6.21 -0.23 -29.67
CA VAL A 190 6.39 0.65 -30.84
C VAL A 190 7.73 0.39 -31.53
N SER A 191 8.83 0.31 -30.78
CA SER A 191 10.16 0.02 -31.34
C SER A 191 10.22 -1.36 -31.97
N THR A 192 9.62 -2.37 -31.34
CA THR A 192 9.51 -3.73 -31.91
C THR A 192 8.70 -3.72 -33.21
N SER A 193 7.63 -2.92 -33.27
CA SER A 193 6.85 -2.74 -34.50
C SER A 193 7.69 -2.15 -35.64
N LEU A 194 8.54 -1.16 -35.35
CA LEU A 194 9.45 -0.58 -36.35
C LEU A 194 10.49 -1.59 -36.86
N VAL A 195 11.08 -2.40 -35.96
CA VAL A 195 12.06 -3.43 -36.32
C VAL A 195 11.43 -4.48 -37.26
N ILE A 196 10.19 -4.90 -37.01
CA ILE A 196 9.48 -5.85 -37.88
C ILE A 196 9.19 -5.22 -39.25
N LEU A 197 8.84 -3.93 -39.31
CA LEU A 197 8.49 -3.23 -40.56
C LEU A 197 9.68 -2.77 -41.41
N ALA A 198 10.89 -2.77 -40.86
CA ALA A 198 12.10 -2.26 -41.51
C ALA A 198 12.32 -2.68 -42.98
N PRO A 199 11.89 -3.88 -43.43
CA PRO A 199 12.09 -4.29 -44.82
C PRO A 199 11.19 -3.60 -45.85
N THR A 200 10.00 -3.11 -45.47
CA THR A 200 8.97 -2.70 -46.46
C THR A 200 8.21 -1.41 -46.12
N PHE A 201 8.38 -0.84 -44.91
CA PHE A 201 7.80 0.43 -44.44
C PHE A 201 6.49 0.90 -45.13
N PRO A 202 5.38 0.16 -44.97
CA PRO A 202 4.09 0.57 -45.52
C PRO A 202 3.61 1.89 -44.88
N ARG A 203 3.31 2.90 -45.70
CA ARG A 203 2.93 4.27 -45.27
C ARG A 203 1.87 4.30 -44.15
N ARG A 204 0.82 3.47 -44.26
CA ARG A 204 -0.29 3.42 -43.27
C ARG A 204 0.18 2.95 -41.90
N THR A 205 1.05 1.95 -41.85
CA THR A 205 1.53 1.37 -40.58
C THR A 205 2.59 2.26 -39.94
N VAL A 206 3.43 2.93 -40.74
CA VAL A 206 4.36 3.96 -40.24
C VAL A 206 3.59 5.11 -39.59
N LEU A 207 2.54 5.62 -40.23
CA LEU A 207 1.69 6.66 -39.65
C LEU A 207 1.05 6.20 -38.34
N ALA A 208 0.49 4.98 -38.30
CA ALA A 208 -0.06 4.41 -37.07
C ALA A 208 0.99 4.31 -35.95
N THR A 209 2.22 3.92 -36.29
CA THR A 209 3.33 3.81 -35.33
C THR A 209 3.70 5.17 -34.76
N LEU A 210 3.78 6.20 -35.61
CA LEU A 210 4.03 7.58 -35.19
C LEU A 210 2.90 8.12 -34.31
N VAL A 211 1.64 7.88 -34.69
CA VAL A 211 0.47 8.29 -33.90
C VAL A 211 0.50 7.64 -32.51
N VAL A 212 0.72 6.33 -32.41
CA VAL A 212 0.80 5.64 -31.11
C VAL A 212 1.99 6.14 -30.29
N GLY A 213 3.15 6.35 -30.91
CA GLY A 213 4.32 6.91 -30.24
C GLY A 213 4.06 8.32 -29.68
N VAL A 214 3.44 9.20 -30.46
CA VAL A 214 3.06 10.55 -30.02
C VAL A 214 1.99 10.50 -28.92
N LEU A 215 1.00 9.60 -29.02
CA LEU A 215 -0.01 9.42 -27.99
C LEU A 215 0.61 8.96 -26.67
N LEU A 216 1.58 8.04 -26.69
CA LEU A 216 2.28 7.57 -25.49
C LEU A 216 3.09 8.70 -24.82
N VAL A 217 3.84 9.47 -25.61
CA VAL A 217 4.64 10.58 -25.07
C VAL A 217 3.73 11.71 -24.57
N GLY A 218 2.69 12.06 -25.34
CA GLY A 218 1.68 13.03 -24.94
C GLY A 218 0.91 12.62 -23.70
N ALA A 219 0.64 11.32 -23.53
CA ALA A 219 -0.04 10.77 -22.37
C ALA A 219 0.69 11.06 -21.05
N VAL A 220 2.02 11.05 -21.06
CA VAL A 220 2.83 11.38 -19.87
C VAL A 220 2.98 12.89 -19.68
N ALA A 221 2.94 13.67 -20.77
CA ALA A 221 3.13 15.12 -20.72
C ALA A 221 1.88 15.90 -20.25
N VAL A 222 0.68 15.31 -20.38
CA VAL A 222 -0.57 15.90 -19.89
C VAL A 222 -0.75 15.49 -18.43
N PRO A 223 -0.81 16.44 -17.48
CA PRO A 223 -1.17 16.13 -16.10
C PRO A 223 -2.50 15.37 -16.10
N SER A 224 -2.55 14.20 -15.46
CA SER A 224 -3.79 13.44 -15.35
C SER A 224 -4.85 14.36 -14.74
N ALA A 225 -5.98 14.50 -15.43
CA ALA A 225 -7.10 15.33 -14.99
C ALA A 225 -7.87 14.64 -13.85
N GLY A 226 -7.18 14.32 -12.76
CA GLY A 226 -7.78 13.93 -11.50
C GLY A 226 -8.05 15.18 -10.69
N TYR A 227 -9.32 15.52 -10.48
CA TYR A 227 -9.68 16.50 -9.46
C TYR A 227 -9.22 15.97 -8.10
N SER A 228 -8.10 16.50 -7.61
CA SER A 228 -7.64 16.26 -6.25
C SER A 228 -8.60 16.97 -5.29
N VAL A 229 -9.39 16.19 -4.54
CA VAL A 229 -10.14 16.67 -3.36
C VAL A 229 -9.18 16.97 -2.19
N ARG A 230 -7.86 16.82 -2.39
CA ARG A 230 -6.81 16.79 -1.36
C ARG A 230 -6.08 18.12 -1.15
N GLY A 231 -6.49 19.20 -1.81
CA GLY A 231 -5.80 20.49 -1.75
C GLY A 231 -4.60 20.60 -2.70
N GLU A 232 -3.71 21.55 -2.45
CA GLU A 232 -2.51 21.80 -3.26
C GLU A 232 -1.45 20.74 -2.95
N THR A 233 -1.04 19.98 -3.96
CA THR A 233 0.01 18.95 -3.80
C THR A 233 1.38 19.61 -3.68
N VAL A 234 2.01 19.44 -2.52
CA VAL A 234 3.34 19.97 -2.18
C VAL A 234 4.44 19.00 -2.63
N TYR A 235 4.19 17.70 -2.48
CA TYR A 235 5.11 16.64 -2.86
C TYR A 235 4.33 15.38 -3.24
N GLN A 236 4.78 14.67 -4.26
CA GLN A 236 4.21 13.38 -4.64
C GLN A 236 5.31 12.47 -5.17
N THR A 237 5.32 11.23 -4.71
CA THR A 237 6.26 10.21 -5.16
C THR A 237 5.66 8.80 -5.02
N GLN A 238 6.32 7.83 -5.64
CA GLN A 238 5.98 6.42 -5.53
C GLN A 238 7.15 5.68 -4.88
N THR A 239 6.90 5.00 -3.78
CA THR A 239 7.91 4.21 -3.06
C THR A 239 7.71 2.71 -3.36
N PRO A 240 8.72 1.87 -3.08
CA PRO A 240 8.55 0.42 -3.09
C PRO A 240 7.42 -0.08 -2.17
N TYR A 241 6.97 0.72 -1.21
CA TYR A 241 5.93 0.35 -0.25
C TYR A 241 4.54 0.84 -0.67
N GLN A 242 4.42 2.09 -1.14
CA GLN A 242 3.16 2.79 -1.33
C GLN A 242 3.27 4.04 -2.22
N GLU A 243 2.13 4.59 -2.65
CA GLU A 243 2.05 5.97 -3.14
C GLU A 243 2.15 6.93 -1.95
N LEU A 244 2.94 7.99 -2.07
CA LEU A 244 3.08 9.03 -1.05
C LEU A 244 2.76 10.40 -1.64
N VAL A 245 1.82 11.12 -1.00
CA VAL A 245 1.44 12.49 -1.37
C VAL A 245 1.44 13.37 -0.12
N VAL A 246 2.06 14.54 -0.20
CA VAL A 246 1.91 15.63 0.78
C VAL A 246 1.09 16.72 0.13
N ALA A 247 -0.01 17.11 0.77
CA ALA A 247 -0.85 18.19 0.26
C ALA A 247 -1.29 19.14 1.38
N ASP A 248 -1.44 20.41 1.01
CA ASP A 248 -1.86 21.48 1.89
C ASP A 248 -3.31 21.85 1.59
N LEU A 249 -4.14 21.87 2.64
CA LEU A 249 -5.53 22.29 2.57
C LEU A 249 -5.92 23.05 3.85
N GLY A 250 -6.31 24.32 3.70
CA GLY A 250 -6.88 25.11 4.80
C GLY A 250 -5.97 25.27 6.02
N GLY A 251 -4.66 25.48 5.81
CA GLY A 251 -3.68 25.62 6.89
C GLY A 251 -3.21 24.29 7.51
N THR A 252 -3.71 23.16 7.00
CA THR A 252 -3.28 21.83 7.42
C THR A 252 -2.49 21.16 6.30
N ARG A 253 -1.30 20.66 6.64
CA ARG A 253 -0.51 19.79 5.77
C ARG A 253 -0.81 18.34 6.10
N THR A 254 -1.19 17.56 5.09
CA THR A 254 -1.58 16.15 5.27
C THR A 254 -0.68 15.23 4.45
N LEU A 255 -0.17 14.18 5.10
CA LEU A 255 0.50 13.05 4.47
C LEU A 255 -0.57 12.03 4.07
N TYR A 256 -0.64 11.72 2.78
CA TYR A 256 -1.47 10.66 2.24
C TYR A 256 -0.59 9.49 1.81
N LEU A 257 -0.94 8.29 2.25
CA LEU A 257 -0.33 7.04 1.82
C LEU A 257 -1.38 6.17 1.13
N ASP A 258 -1.12 5.74 -0.11
CA ASP A 258 -2.09 5.04 -0.98
C ASP A 258 -3.48 5.74 -1.03
N GLY A 259 -3.44 7.07 -0.97
CA GLY A 259 -4.63 7.93 -1.05
C GLY A 259 -5.42 8.15 0.25
N GLN A 260 -5.01 7.55 1.37
CA GLN A 260 -5.62 7.73 2.69
C GLN A 260 -4.83 8.74 3.54
N PRO A 261 -5.49 9.67 4.25
CA PRO A 261 -4.80 10.56 5.17
C PRO A 261 -4.22 9.75 6.32
N HIS A 262 -2.91 9.83 6.49
CA HIS A 262 -2.16 9.03 7.46
C HIS A 262 -1.52 9.89 8.55
N SER A 263 -1.21 11.15 8.25
CA SER A 263 -0.77 12.13 9.24
C SER A 263 -1.15 13.53 8.83
N ALA A 264 -1.30 14.43 9.79
CA ALA A 264 -1.55 15.83 9.51
C ALA A 264 -0.90 16.73 10.55
N MET A 265 -0.38 17.88 10.07
CA MET A 265 0.22 18.92 10.90
C MET A 265 -0.45 20.25 10.56
N ASP A 266 -0.87 20.97 11.59
CA ASP A 266 -1.30 22.35 11.41
C ASP A 266 -0.08 23.24 11.19
N LEU A 267 -0.16 24.11 10.19
CA LEU A 267 0.96 24.96 9.77
C LEU A 267 1.16 26.17 10.70
N ASP A 268 0.11 26.58 11.42
CA ASP A 268 0.12 27.71 12.36
C ASP A 268 0.44 27.25 13.80
N ASP A 269 -0.12 26.12 14.22
CA ASP A 269 0.13 25.47 15.51
C ASP A 269 0.60 24.02 15.31
N ARG A 270 1.92 23.86 15.18
CA ARG A 270 2.55 22.55 14.95
C ARG A 270 2.34 21.55 16.09
N ASN A 271 1.93 22.01 17.26
CA ASN A 271 1.64 21.18 18.42
C ASN A 271 0.16 20.82 18.53
N ARG A 272 -0.69 21.18 17.56
CA ARG A 272 -2.09 20.75 17.56
C ARG A 272 -2.21 19.28 17.10
N HIS A 273 -2.96 18.49 17.85
CA HIS A 273 -3.38 17.14 17.43
C HIS A 273 -4.44 17.20 16.34
N VAL A 274 -4.04 17.32 15.07
CA VAL A 274 -5.01 17.39 13.97
C VAL A 274 -5.92 16.17 13.93
N PHE A 275 -5.38 14.96 14.19
CA PHE A 275 -6.16 13.74 14.33
C PHE A 275 -6.35 13.39 15.82
N GLU A 276 -7.61 13.20 16.22
CA GLU A 276 -8.00 13.02 17.62
C GLU A 276 -7.41 11.74 18.23
N TYR A 277 -7.25 10.66 17.44
CA TYR A 277 -6.68 9.39 17.92
C TYR A 277 -5.27 9.57 18.52
N THR A 278 -4.47 10.51 18.02
CA THR A 278 -3.12 10.75 18.54
C THR A 278 -3.10 11.26 19.99
N ARG A 279 -4.23 11.74 20.52
CA ARG A 279 -4.39 12.11 21.94
C ARG A 279 -4.44 10.87 22.84
N TYR A 280 -4.95 9.75 22.33
CA TYR A 280 -5.01 8.49 23.07
C TYR A 280 -3.64 7.86 23.28
N PHE A 281 -2.62 8.24 22.50
CA PHE A 281 -1.24 7.81 22.72
C PHE A 281 -0.72 8.19 24.11
N HIS A 282 -1.37 9.14 24.78
CA HIS A 282 -1.02 9.61 26.12
C HIS A 282 -1.72 8.83 27.25
N VAL A 283 -2.71 7.98 26.94
CA VAL A 283 -3.42 7.13 27.94
C VAL A 283 -2.46 6.24 28.76
N PRO A 284 -1.40 5.63 28.19
CA PRO A 284 -0.44 4.83 28.95
C PRO A 284 0.20 5.54 30.16
N PHE A 285 0.40 6.86 30.11
CA PHE A 285 0.94 7.64 31.24
C PHE A 285 0.00 7.67 32.46
N LEU A 286 -1.29 7.37 32.27
CA LEU A 286 -2.26 7.20 33.35
C LEU A 286 -2.31 5.76 33.88
N LEU A 287 -1.68 4.79 33.21
CA LEU A 287 -1.66 3.40 33.63
C LEU A 287 -0.41 3.06 34.44
N THR A 288 0.69 3.79 34.26
CA THR A 288 1.93 3.61 35.02
C THR A 288 1.84 4.12 36.45
N ASP A 289 2.75 3.61 37.28
CA ASP A 289 3.06 4.22 38.57
C ASP A 289 3.85 5.52 38.37
N TRP A 290 3.69 6.42 39.33
CA TRP A 290 4.28 7.74 39.32
C TRP A 290 5.20 7.82 40.52
N THR A 291 6.38 7.23 40.38
CA THR A 291 7.41 7.26 41.43
C THR A 291 8.53 8.25 41.09
N ASN A 292 8.72 8.53 39.80
CA ASN A 292 9.70 9.49 39.30
C ASN A 292 9.05 10.83 38.89
N GLU A 293 9.44 11.92 39.54
CA GLU A 293 9.08 13.30 39.14
C GLU A 293 10.24 13.93 38.37
N SER A 294 10.09 14.16 37.06
CA SER A 294 11.04 14.97 36.29
C SER A 294 10.82 16.46 36.58
N THR A 295 11.91 17.19 36.80
CA THR A 295 11.88 18.64 37.04
C THR A 295 12.30 19.47 35.82
N GLU A 296 12.76 18.82 34.74
CA GLU A 296 13.30 19.48 33.55
C GLU A 296 12.33 19.47 32.35
N ALA A 297 11.42 18.50 32.26
CA ALA A 297 10.42 18.44 31.18
C ALA A 297 9.19 19.33 31.46
N PRO A 298 8.46 19.75 30.41
CA PRO A 298 7.20 20.49 30.56
C PRO A 298 6.14 19.71 31.35
N HIS A 299 6.09 18.38 31.17
CA HIS A 299 5.09 17.49 31.78
C HIS A 299 5.72 16.20 32.30
N GLN A 300 5.02 15.54 33.24
CA GLN A 300 5.53 14.34 33.91
C GLN A 300 5.28 13.09 33.05
N SER A 301 6.31 12.25 32.93
CA SER A 301 6.25 10.95 32.25
C SER A 301 5.98 9.77 33.19
N GLY A 302 5.95 10.00 34.51
CA GLY A 302 5.91 8.93 35.50
C GLY A 302 7.14 8.02 35.35
N ASP A 303 6.92 6.71 35.38
CA ASP A 303 7.98 5.72 35.22
C ASP A 303 8.27 5.36 33.74
N ILE A 304 7.80 6.17 32.77
CA ILE A 304 8.11 6.00 31.34
C ILE A 304 9.36 6.82 31.00
N ASP A 305 10.45 6.15 30.62
CA ASP A 305 11.71 6.78 30.21
C ASP A 305 12.03 6.53 28.73
N ARG A 306 11.58 5.40 28.17
CA ARG A 306 11.88 5.00 26.79
C ARG A 306 10.65 4.49 26.05
N VAL A 307 10.38 5.11 24.91
CA VAL A 307 9.22 4.82 24.06
C VAL A 307 9.68 4.34 22.69
N LEU A 308 9.10 3.24 22.20
CA LEU A 308 9.26 2.76 20.83
C LEU A 308 7.99 3.02 20.03
N PHE A 309 8.08 3.78 18.95
CA PHE A 309 7.04 3.84 17.93
C PHE A 309 7.38 2.87 16.80
N ILE A 310 6.48 1.93 16.52
CA ILE A 310 6.52 1.06 15.36
C ILE A 310 5.54 1.62 14.33
N GLY A 311 6.08 2.17 13.24
CA GLY A 311 5.35 3.09 12.37
C GLY A 311 5.39 4.52 12.92
N GLY A 312 5.23 5.51 12.04
CA GLY A 312 5.34 6.91 12.42
C GLY A 312 4.90 7.84 11.30
N GLY A 313 3.71 7.64 10.73
CA GLY A 313 3.15 8.49 9.69
C GLY A 313 3.32 9.97 10.03
N GLY A 314 4.19 10.69 9.30
CA GLY A 314 4.46 12.11 9.53
C GLY A 314 5.06 12.48 10.90
N PHE A 315 5.42 11.50 11.75
CA PHE A 315 6.14 11.66 13.03
C PHE A 315 5.46 12.61 14.05
N THR A 316 4.15 12.81 13.94
CA THR A 316 3.40 13.71 14.84
C THR A 316 3.41 13.23 16.29
N GLY A 317 3.14 11.94 16.53
CA GLY A 317 3.26 11.31 17.85
C GLY A 317 4.68 11.37 18.43
N PRO A 318 5.69 10.81 17.74
CA PRO A 318 7.07 10.84 18.21
C PRO A 318 7.61 12.23 18.55
N LYS A 319 7.37 13.24 17.70
CA LYS A 319 7.80 14.63 17.96
C LYS A 319 7.20 15.15 19.25
N ARG A 320 5.90 14.93 19.43
CA ARG A 320 5.17 15.40 20.59
C ARG A 320 5.70 14.78 21.88
N PHE A 321 6.04 13.50 21.87
CA PHE A 321 6.59 12.84 23.04
C PHE A 321 7.95 13.42 23.45
N VAL A 322 8.81 13.75 22.48
CA VAL A 322 10.10 14.38 22.75
C VAL A 322 9.95 15.82 23.24
N ASP A 323 8.94 16.54 22.75
CA ASP A 323 8.67 17.94 23.13
C ASP A 323 8.01 18.04 24.51
N ASP A 324 7.07 17.15 24.84
CA ASP A 324 6.22 17.25 26.03
C ASP A 324 6.79 16.53 27.26
N TYR A 325 7.57 15.46 27.07
CA TYR A 325 8.04 14.58 28.14
C TYR A 325 9.55 14.42 28.19
N ASP A 326 10.07 13.97 29.34
CA ASP A 326 11.48 13.61 29.50
C ASP A 326 11.81 12.17 29.03
N VAL A 327 11.42 11.81 27.80
CA VAL A 327 11.58 10.44 27.29
C VAL A 327 12.56 10.34 26.13
N THR A 328 13.21 9.19 26.00
CA THR A 328 13.92 8.79 24.78
C THR A 328 12.95 8.08 23.85
N VAL A 329 12.79 8.60 22.63
CA VAL A 329 11.91 8.04 21.61
C VAL A 329 12.72 7.36 20.52
N ASP A 330 12.51 6.06 20.35
CA ASP A 330 12.97 5.28 19.21
C ASP A 330 11.79 5.15 18.22
N VAL A 331 12.00 5.42 16.92
CA VAL A 331 10.98 5.26 15.86
C VAL A 331 11.48 4.29 14.82
N VAL A 332 10.67 3.29 14.47
CA VAL A 332 10.98 2.31 13.42
C VAL A 332 10.02 2.50 12.26
N GLU A 333 10.53 2.99 11.13
CA GLU A 333 9.76 3.24 9.91
C GLU A 333 10.34 2.44 8.74
N ILE A 334 9.51 1.67 8.05
CA ILE A 334 9.93 0.77 6.98
C ILE A 334 10.23 1.52 5.67
N ASP A 335 9.51 2.61 5.40
CA ASP A 335 9.62 3.39 4.18
C ASP A 335 10.57 4.59 4.37
N PRO A 336 11.80 4.56 3.80
CA PRO A 336 12.76 5.64 3.97
C PRO A 336 12.28 6.98 3.38
N GLU A 337 11.34 6.97 2.45
CA GLU A 337 10.75 8.21 1.92
C GLU A 337 9.83 8.87 2.94
N VAL A 338 9.12 8.10 3.78
CA VAL A 338 8.28 8.65 4.85
C VAL A 338 9.14 9.42 5.85
N ILE A 339 10.32 8.89 6.20
CA ILE A 339 11.30 9.56 7.07
C ILE A 339 11.76 10.89 6.43
N ARG A 340 12.23 10.84 5.17
CA ARG A 340 12.67 12.05 4.44
C ARG A 340 11.58 13.11 4.35
N VAL A 341 10.34 12.69 4.12
CA VAL A 341 9.18 13.58 4.02
C VAL A 341 8.86 14.18 5.38
N ALA A 342 8.95 13.40 6.46
CA ALA A 342 8.73 13.91 7.80
C ALA A 342 9.77 14.99 8.17
N GLU A 343 11.04 14.78 7.82
CA GLU A 343 12.11 15.77 7.98
C GLU A 343 11.86 17.03 7.14
N SER A 344 11.58 16.84 5.85
CA SER A 344 11.51 17.95 4.88
C SER A 344 10.22 18.78 4.97
N TYR A 345 9.10 18.13 5.31
CA TYR A 345 7.76 18.73 5.19
C TYR A 345 6.98 18.79 6.50
N PHE A 346 7.34 17.98 7.51
CA PHE A 346 6.68 17.94 8.83
C PHE A 346 7.58 18.42 9.98
N GLY A 347 8.78 18.92 9.69
CA GLY A 347 9.67 19.52 10.69
C GLY A 347 10.16 18.53 11.73
N VAL A 348 10.45 17.29 11.32
CA VAL A 348 11.27 16.38 12.12
C VAL A 348 12.72 16.84 12.03
N GLU A 349 13.35 17.01 13.17
CA GLU A 349 14.75 17.42 13.28
C GLU A 349 15.50 16.36 14.09
N GLU A 350 16.80 16.20 13.82
CA GLU A 350 17.66 15.36 14.66
C GLU A 350 17.70 15.93 16.07
N ARG A 351 17.39 15.09 17.07
CA ARG A 351 17.38 15.46 18.49
C ARG A 351 18.10 14.41 19.32
N PRO A 352 18.75 14.77 20.43
CA PRO A 352 19.45 13.80 21.29
C PRO A 352 18.56 12.67 21.82
N ARG A 353 17.25 12.92 21.96
CA ARG A 353 16.25 11.98 22.49
C ARG A 353 15.32 11.39 21.42
N LEU A 354 15.58 11.64 20.13
CA LEU A 354 14.81 11.06 19.02
C LEU A 354 15.73 10.24 18.12
N ASN A 355 15.60 8.92 18.14
CA ASN A 355 16.34 8.02 17.27
C ASN A 355 15.41 7.43 16.21
N ILE A 356 15.80 7.52 14.94
CA ILE A 356 14.99 7.03 13.82
C ILE A 356 15.73 5.87 13.15
N TYR A 357 15.06 4.72 13.03
CA TYR A 357 15.58 3.51 12.41
C TYR A 357 14.75 3.18 11.16
N ASN A 358 15.41 3.09 10.00
CA ASN A 358 14.77 2.56 8.80
C ASN A 358 14.84 1.03 8.80
N ALA A 359 13.79 0.39 9.34
CA ALA A 359 13.71 -1.06 9.49
C ALA A 359 12.25 -1.55 9.51
N GLU A 360 12.06 -2.85 9.40
CA GLU A 360 10.75 -3.47 9.62
C GLU A 360 10.55 -3.69 11.14
N GLY A 361 9.37 -3.34 11.65
CA GLY A 361 9.09 -3.29 13.10
C GLY A 361 9.28 -4.62 13.83
N ARG A 362 8.78 -5.72 13.24
CA ARG A 362 8.93 -7.05 13.84
C ARG A 362 10.38 -7.52 13.81
N GLU A 363 11.12 -7.27 12.74
CA GLU A 363 12.54 -7.59 12.65
C GLU A 363 13.39 -6.75 13.62
N PHE A 364 13.05 -5.47 13.79
CA PHE A 364 13.70 -4.61 14.78
C PHE A 364 13.55 -5.17 16.20
N LEU A 365 12.34 -5.55 16.60
CA LEU A 365 12.09 -6.15 17.92
C LEU A 365 12.84 -7.49 18.13
N ARG A 366 13.05 -8.27 17.07
CA ARG A 366 13.83 -9.51 17.15
C ARG A 366 15.31 -9.26 17.43
N THR A 367 15.85 -8.18 16.87
CA THR A 367 17.30 -7.93 16.82
C THR A 367 17.79 -6.92 17.84
N THR A 368 16.91 -6.06 18.37
CA THR A 368 17.27 -5.11 19.43
C THR A 368 17.59 -5.82 20.74
N ASP A 369 18.58 -5.30 21.48
CA ASP A 369 18.88 -5.72 22.84
C ASP A 369 18.25 -4.79 23.90
N ARG A 370 17.43 -3.83 23.45
CA ARG A 370 16.76 -2.86 24.31
C ARG A 370 15.38 -3.35 24.75
N THR A 371 14.99 -2.94 25.95
CA THR A 371 13.61 -2.96 26.42
C THR A 371 13.02 -1.54 26.43
N TYR A 372 11.70 -1.46 26.53
CA TYR A 372 10.93 -0.23 26.43
C TYR A 372 9.84 -0.20 27.52
N ASP A 373 9.56 0.98 28.05
CA ASP A 373 8.44 1.19 28.98
C ASP A 373 7.11 1.30 28.22
N LEU A 374 7.17 1.81 26.99
CA LEU A 374 6.01 1.94 26.12
C LEU A 374 6.37 1.57 24.68
N ILE A 375 5.61 0.66 24.09
CA ILE A 375 5.61 0.40 22.65
C ILE A 375 4.28 0.94 22.09
N VAL A 376 4.37 1.84 21.12
CA VAL A 376 3.23 2.34 20.34
C VAL A 376 3.27 1.71 18.95
N LEU A 377 2.27 0.88 18.64
CA LEU A 377 2.06 0.27 17.34
C LEU A 377 1.10 1.13 16.52
N ASP A 378 1.65 1.93 15.60
CA ASP A 378 0.94 2.79 14.65
C ASP A 378 1.41 2.50 13.21
N ALA A 379 1.50 1.21 12.88
CA ALA A 379 2.06 0.72 11.62
C ALA A 379 0.95 0.32 10.64
N TYR A 380 0.45 1.29 9.87
CA TYR A 380 -0.58 1.04 8.85
C TYR A 380 -0.03 0.94 7.44
N LYS A 381 -0.67 0.06 6.67
CA LYS A 381 -0.66 0.12 5.21
C LYS A 381 -2.10 0.35 4.74
N LYS A 382 -2.38 1.58 4.26
CA LYS A 382 -3.71 2.06 3.89
C LYS A 382 -4.70 2.05 5.08
N ASP A 383 -5.50 0.99 5.20
CA ASP A 383 -6.56 0.80 6.21
C ASP A 383 -6.31 -0.42 7.12
N LYS A 384 -5.12 -1.05 7.02
CA LYS A 384 -4.84 -2.34 7.66
C LYS A 384 -3.48 -2.36 8.35
N VAL A 385 -3.43 -2.97 9.53
CA VAL A 385 -2.18 -3.41 10.15
C VAL A 385 -1.69 -4.66 9.39
N PRO A 386 -0.42 -4.71 8.94
CA PRO A 386 0.14 -5.92 8.34
C PRO A 386 -0.07 -7.13 9.24
N PHE A 387 -0.59 -8.25 8.71
CA PHE A 387 -1.00 -9.39 9.54
C PHE A 387 0.12 -9.91 10.46
N GLN A 388 1.39 -9.82 10.03
CA GLN A 388 2.51 -10.27 10.85
C GLN A 388 2.75 -9.46 12.13
N LEU A 389 2.08 -8.31 12.29
CA LEU A 389 2.07 -7.44 13.48
C LEU A 389 0.81 -7.62 14.33
N THR A 390 -0.10 -8.53 13.96
CA THR A 390 -1.38 -8.77 14.65
C THR A 390 -1.43 -10.17 15.28
N THR A 391 -0.33 -10.92 15.26
CA THR A 391 -0.32 -12.32 15.69
C THR A 391 0.06 -12.46 17.15
N ARG A 392 -0.35 -13.55 17.79
CA ARG A 392 0.07 -13.91 19.14
C ARG A 392 1.59 -13.92 19.27
N GLU A 393 2.29 -14.44 18.27
CA GLU A 393 3.76 -14.49 18.25
C GLU A 393 4.38 -13.09 18.22
N PHE A 394 3.73 -12.14 17.54
CA PHE A 394 4.12 -10.73 17.60
C PHE A 394 3.80 -10.10 18.96
N MET A 395 2.64 -10.40 19.55
CA MET A 395 2.29 -9.93 20.90
C MET A 395 3.26 -10.47 21.97
N GLN A 396 3.72 -11.72 21.82
CA GLN A 396 4.77 -12.26 22.68
C GLN A 396 6.09 -11.52 22.48
N LEU A 397 6.47 -11.25 21.23
CA LEU A 397 7.69 -10.52 20.92
C LEU A 397 7.66 -9.09 21.48
N THR A 398 6.51 -8.40 21.44
CA THR A 398 6.38 -7.08 22.08
C THR A 398 6.47 -7.21 23.60
N ALA A 399 5.82 -8.20 24.21
CA ALA A 399 5.89 -8.43 25.66
C ALA A 399 7.34 -8.72 26.12
N ASP A 400 8.11 -9.49 25.35
CA ASP A 400 9.50 -9.81 25.65
C ASP A 400 10.45 -8.59 25.54
N ARG A 401 10.02 -7.53 24.83
CA ARG A 401 10.76 -6.27 24.65
C ARG A 401 10.20 -5.09 25.44
N LEU A 402 9.16 -5.33 26.24
CA LEU A 402 8.70 -4.39 27.25
C LEU A 402 9.42 -4.66 28.58
N ASP A 403 9.63 -3.63 29.38
CA ASP A 403 10.05 -3.77 30.77
C ASP A 403 8.96 -4.45 31.63
N GLU A 404 9.23 -4.73 32.91
CA GLU A 404 8.30 -5.49 33.78
C GLU A 404 6.93 -4.82 33.89
N ASP A 405 6.90 -3.49 33.97
CA ASP A 405 5.68 -2.66 34.02
C ASP A 405 5.34 -2.01 32.67
N GLY A 406 5.96 -2.49 31.59
CA GLY A 406 5.82 -1.90 30.26
C GLY A 406 4.44 -2.08 29.64
N ILE A 407 4.09 -1.17 28.75
CA ILE A 407 2.76 -1.04 28.13
C ILE A 407 2.87 -1.14 26.60
N LEU A 408 1.96 -1.88 25.99
CA LEU A 408 1.73 -1.86 24.54
C LEU A 408 0.47 -1.03 24.25
N LEU A 409 0.57 -0.04 23.39
CA LEU A 409 -0.57 0.66 22.79
C LEU A 409 -0.62 0.33 21.31
N ALA A 410 -1.76 -0.15 20.83
CA ALA A 410 -1.99 -0.48 19.43
C ALA A 410 -3.18 0.29 18.88
N ASN A 411 -2.94 1.08 17.84
CA ASN A 411 -3.99 1.77 17.12
C ASN A 411 -4.59 0.80 16.09
N LEU A 412 -5.91 0.60 16.09
CA LEU A 412 -6.61 -0.26 15.13
C LEU A 412 -7.69 0.51 14.36
N ILE A 413 -7.85 0.21 13.07
CA ILE A 413 -8.98 0.72 12.27
C ILE A 413 -10.06 -0.36 12.24
N SER A 414 -11.15 -0.14 12.98
CA SER A 414 -12.28 -1.08 13.00
C SER A 414 -13.61 -0.43 13.39
N ALA A 415 -14.71 -1.18 13.33
CA ALA A 415 -15.93 -0.78 14.03
C ALA A 415 -15.91 -1.36 15.46
N PRO A 416 -16.47 -0.68 16.47
CA PRO A 416 -16.50 -1.21 17.83
C PRO A 416 -17.50 -2.37 17.97
N THR A 417 -18.53 -2.43 17.10
CA THR A 417 -19.60 -3.45 17.16
C THR A 417 -20.05 -3.95 15.79
N GLY A 418 -20.77 -5.08 15.78
CA GLY A 418 -21.36 -5.69 14.58
C GLY A 418 -20.35 -6.43 13.70
N PRO A 419 -20.72 -6.80 12.46
CA PRO A 419 -19.83 -7.59 11.59
C PRO A 419 -18.49 -6.92 11.28
N ALA A 420 -18.46 -5.59 11.26
CA ALA A 420 -17.26 -4.78 11.02
C ALA A 420 -16.28 -4.75 12.21
N SER A 421 -16.66 -5.28 13.38
CA SER A 421 -15.77 -5.34 14.56
C SER A 421 -14.98 -6.64 14.68
N GLN A 422 -15.13 -7.57 13.73
CA GLN A 422 -14.50 -8.88 13.80
C GLN A 422 -12.97 -8.80 13.92
N PHE A 423 -12.33 -7.89 13.19
CA PHE A 423 -10.88 -7.69 13.30
C PHE A 423 -10.48 -7.14 14.67
N TYR A 424 -11.08 -6.04 15.13
CA TYR A 424 -10.81 -5.47 16.45
C TYR A 424 -10.97 -6.50 17.57
N ARG A 425 -12.06 -7.26 17.58
CA ARG A 425 -12.31 -8.28 18.62
C ARG A 425 -11.31 -9.43 18.52
N ALA A 426 -10.90 -9.82 17.32
CA ALA A 426 -9.87 -10.86 17.12
C ALA A 426 -8.51 -10.39 17.62
N GLU A 427 -8.16 -9.13 17.38
CA GLU A 427 -6.92 -8.53 17.86
C GLU A 427 -6.92 -8.40 19.38
N TYR A 428 -7.99 -7.85 19.96
CA TYR A 428 -8.19 -7.80 21.41
C TYR A 428 -8.03 -9.20 22.03
N ARG A 429 -8.71 -10.21 21.47
CA ARG A 429 -8.59 -11.61 21.92
C ARG A 429 -7.15 -12.13 21.83
N THR A 430 -6.40 -11.68 20.83
CA THR A 430 -5.02 -12.13 20.62
C THR A 430 -4.06 -11.49 21.62
N MET A 431 -4.24 -10.20 21.90
CA MET A 431 -3.50 -9.49 22.96
C MET A 431 -3.79 -10.09 24.34
N ASP A 432 -5.05 -10.40 24.64
CA ASP A 432 -5.53 -11.03 25.89
C ASP A 432 -4.96 -12.45 26.14
N GLN A 433 -4.33 -13.07 25.13
CA GLN A 433 -3.63 -14.35 25.30
C GLN A 433 -2.19 -14.20 25.79
N VAL A 434 -1.65 -12.97 25.79
CA VAL A 434 -0.26 -12.68 26.16
C VAL A 434 -0.19 -11.71 27.33
N TYR A 435 -1.04 -10.68 27.33
CA TYR A 435 -1.07 -9.64 28.34
C TYR A 435 -2.18 -9.91 29.38
N PRO A 436 -1.90 -9.78 30.69
CA PRO A 436 -2.88 -9.95 31.75
C PRO A 436 -4.07 -8.99 31.69
N GLN A 437 -3.86 -7.75 31.25
CA GLN A 437 -4.92 -6.75 31.13
C GLN A 437 -4.88 -6.07 29.76
N VAL A 438 -6.06 -5.95 29.16
CA VAL A 438 -6.28 -5.25 27.89
C VAL A 438 -7.44 -4.27 28.07
N TYR A 439 -7.26 -3.06 27.53
CA TYR A 439 -8.20 -1.95 27.57
C TYR A 439 -8.49 -1.51 26.14
N SER A 440 -9.69 -0.99 25.89
CA SER A 440 -10.07 -0.50 24.57
C SER A 440 -10.76 0.84 24.65
N PHE A 441 -10.42 1.72 23.71
CA PHE A 441 -10.91 3.09 23.59
C PHE A 441 -11.26 3.41 22.12
N PRO A 442 -12.50 3.18 21.68
CA PRO A 442 -12.98 3.64 20.37
C PRO A 442 -13.03 5.17 20.30
N THR A 443 -12.57 5.78 19.21
CA THR A 443 -12.39 7.26 19.16
C THR A 443 -13.62 8.05 18.70
N SER A 444 -14.74 7.39 18.47
CA SER A 444 -15.98 7.98 17.95
C SER A 444 -17.21 7.16 18.37
N GLY A 445 -18.31 7.86 18.63
CA GLY A 445 -19.59 7.21 18.88
C GLY A 445 -20.14 6.41 17.67
N GLY A 446 -20.81 5.30 17.96
CA GLY A 446 -21.56 4.51 16.97
C GLY A 446 -20.79 3.33 16.36
N SER A 447 -21.42 2.62 15.42
CA SER A 447 -20.86 1.41 14.77
C SER A 447 -20.13 1.68 13.45
N VAL A 448 -19.60 2.88 13.30
CA VAL A 448 -18.79 3.31 12.14
C VAL A 448 -17.37 2.76 12.22
N VAL A 449 -16.69 2.67 11.07
CA VAL A 449 -15.26 2.34 11.04
C VAL A 449 -14.48 3.56 11.49
N GLN A 450 -13.61 3.38 12.48
CA GLN A 450 -12.92 4.42 13.23
C GLN A 450 -11.60 3.89 13.79
N ASN A 451 -10.78 4.76 14.38
CA ASN A 451 -9.68 4.33 15.22
C ASN A 451 -10.24 3.72 16.52
N ILE A 452 -9.59 2.66 16.99
CA ILE A 452 -9.83 2.02 18.28
C ILE A 452 -8.47 1.75 18.89
N GLU A 453 -8.21 2.40 20.00
CA GLU A 453 -6.92 2.33 20.68
C GLU A 453 -7.00 1.22 21.71
N VAL A 454 -6.16 0.20 21.54
CA VAL A 454 -6.12 -0.97 22.41
C VAL A 454 -4.84 -0.93 23.21
N VAL A 455 -4.97 -0.88 24.53
CA VAL A 455 -3.83 -0.78 25.45
C VAL A 455 -3.70 -2.07 26.23
N ALA A 456 -2.52 -2.67 26.26
CA ALA A 456 -2.26 -3.90 26.98
C ALA A 456 -1.10 -3.70 27.97
N THR A 457 -1.26 -4.24 29.17
CA THR A 457 -0.28 -4.07 30.27
C THR A 457 0.12 -5.43 30.84
N LYS A 458 1.30 -5.48 31.45
CA LYS A 458 1.80 -6.67 32.18
C LYS A 458 1.29 -6.77 33.62
N SER A 459 0.64 -5.72 34.13
CA SER A 459 0.07 -5.71 35.47
C SER A 459 -1.17 -6.61 35.54
N ASP A 460 -1.26 -7.41 36.60
CA ASP A 460 -2.47 -8.20 36.88
C ASP A 460 -3.65 -7.32 37.37
N GLU A 461 -3.38 -6.08 37.81
CA GLU A 461 -4.40 -5.19 38.36
C GLU A 461 -5.15 -4.44 37.25
N ARG A 462 -6.47 -4.64 37.20
CA ARG A 462 -7.31 -3.89 36.28
C ARG A 462 -7.61 -2.49 36.81
N VAL A 463 -7.13 -1.46 36.11
CA VAL A 463 -7.53 -0.07 36.33
C VAL A 463 -8.91 0.21 35.71
N SER A 464 -9.86 0.65 36.53
CA SER A 464 -11.20 1.05 36.10
C SER A 464 -11.20 2.45 35.46
N GLN A 465 -12.24 2.74 34.65
CA GLN A 465 -12.45 4.07 34.08
C GLN A 465 -12.40 5.18 35.15
N ALA A 466 -13.11 5.01 36.27
CA ALA A 466 -13.12 6.01 37.35
C ALA A 466 -11.73 6.23 37.99
N GLN A 467 -10.90 5.19 38.04
CA GLN A 467 -9.51 5.34 38.50
C GLN A 467 -8.65 6.08 37.47
N LEU A 468 -8.85 5.86 36.17
CA LEU A 468 -8.17 6.61 35.12
C LEU A 468 -8.58 8.09 35.13
N GLU A 469 -9.87 8.39 35.25
CA GLU A 469 -10.39 9.76 35.36
C GLU A 469 -9.82 10.46 36.60
N ALA A 470 -9.81 9.79 37.75
CA ALA A 470 -9.18 10.33 38.97
C ALA A 470 -7.66 10.46 38.87
N ARG A 471 -6.99 9.73 37.97
CA ARG A 471 -5.57 9.91 37.68
C ARG A 471 -5.37 11.11 36.75
N ASP A 472 -6.15 11.25 35.69
CA ASP A 472 -6.15 12.41 34.76
C ASP A 472 -6.35 13.73 35.50
N GLU A 473 -7.26 13.79 36.47
CA GLU A 473 -7.49 15.00 37.28
C GLU A 473 -6.30 15.39 38.18
N ARG A 474 -5.50 14.40 38.61
CA ARG A 474 -4.42 14.59 39.59
C ARG A 474 -3.04 14.72 38.97
N ARG A 475 -2.85 14.16 37.78
CA ARG A 475 -1.57 13.96 37.12
C ARG A 475 -1.39 15.01 36.02
N ASP A 476 -0.29 15.76 36.06
CA ASP A 476 0.05 16.69 34.98
C ASP A 476 0.85 15.98 33.88
N ILE A 477 0.12 15.33 32.96
CA ILE A 477 0.66 14.75 31.73
C ILE A 477 0.62 15.73 30.54
N GLY A 478 0.27 17.00 30.76
CA GLY A 478 0.21 18.03 29.71
C GLY A 478 -1.00 18.00 28.79
N ILE A 479 -1.91 17.05 28.99
CA ILE A 479 -3.12 16.88 28.20
C ILE A 479 -4.24 16.33 29.08
N GLY A 480 -5.42 16.96 29.05
CA GLY A 480 -6.61 16.39 29.68
C GLY A 480 -7.23 15.34 28.77
N LEU A 481 -7.47 14.14 29.29
CA LEU A 481 -7.98 12.98 28.55
C LEU A 481 -9.43 12.61 28.91
N SER A 482 -10.17 13.49 29.57
CA SER A 482 -11.53 13.23 30.02
C SER A 482 -12.49 12.73 28.93
N THR A 483 -12.31 13.19 27.69
CA THR A 483 -13.15 12.75 26.55
C THR A 483 -12.76 11.33 26.12
N GLU A 484 -11.48 11.08 26.00
CA GLU A 484 -10.88 9.81 25.59
C GLU A 484 -11.18 8.70 26.59
N LEU A 485 -11.14 9.02 27.88
CA LEU A 485 -11.46 8.09 28.96
C LEU A 485 -12.96 7.75 29.03
N ALA A 486 -13.84 8.63 28.54
CA ALA A 486 -15.28 8.36 28.48
C ALA A 486 -15.62 7.22 27.51
N ASP A 487 -14.74 6.94 26.55
CA ASP A 487 -14.91 5.89 25.55
C ASP A 487 -14.40 4.51 26.01
N TYR A 488 -13.92 4.39 27.26
CA TYR A 488 -13.46 3.15 27.87
C TYR A 488 -14.49 2.00 27.71
N GLN A 489 -14.05 0.91 27.08
CA GLN A 489 -14.86 -0.30 26.95
C GLN A 489 -14.53 -1.31 28.05
N ALA A 490 -15.48 -1.53 28.95
CA ALA A 490 -15.32 -2.43 30.08
C ALA A 490 -15.28 -3.92 29.68
N GLU A 491 -15.96 -4.31 28.61
CA GLU A 491 -15.97 -5.69 28.12
C GLU A 491 -16.01 -5.70 26.59
N VAL A 492 -15.28 -6.64 26.00
CA VAL A 492 -15.22 -6.86 24.56
C VAL A 492 -15.60 -8.30 24.27
N GLU A 493 -16.68 -8.52 23.54
CA GLU A 493 -17.14 -9.88 23.21
C GLU A 493 -16.21 -10.55 22.19
N THR A 494 -15.38 -11.48 22.65
CA THR A 494 -14.38 -12.17 21.80
C THR A 494 -14.69 -13.65 21.51
N GLY A 495 -15.80 -14.18 22.02
CA GLY A 495 -16.10 -15.61 21.98
C GLY A 495 -16.21 -16.22 20.59
N ASP A 496 -16.64 -15.44 19.59
CA ASP A 496 -16.93 -15.85 18.21
C ASP A 496 -15.81 -15.55 17.20
N VAL A 497 -14.73 -14.87 17.62
CA VAL A 497 -13.62 -14.46 16.74
C VAL A 497 -12.36 -15.29 17.00
N PRO A 498 -11.53 -15.57 15.97
CA PRO A 498 -10.34 -16.38 16.15
C PRO A 498 -9.25 -15.64 16.93
N VAL A 499 -8.33 -16.40 17.53
CA VAL A 499 -6.99 -15.88 17.86
C VAL A 499 -6.18 -15.86 16.57
N LEU A 500 -5.43 -14.78 16.34
CA LEU A 500 -4.54 -14.63 15.21
C LEU A 500 -3.17 -15.21 15.55
N THR A 501 -2.68 -16.12 14.71
CA THR A 501 -1.33 -16.69 14.81
C THR A 501 -0.59 -16.56 13.48
N ASP A 502 0.73 -16.64 13.49
CA ASP A 502 1.55 -16.63 12.27
C ASP A 502 1.09 -17.67 11.24
N ASP A 503 0.69 -18.85 11.71
CA ASP A 503 0.18 -19.93 10.86
C ASP A 503 -1.25 -19.67 10.34
N ARG A 504 -2.05 -18.85 11.04
CA ARG A 504 -3.45 -18.61 10.72
C ARG A 504 -3.97 -17.27 11.24
N ALA A 505 -3.75 -16.22 10.45
CA ALA A 505 -4.31 -14.89 10.67
C ALA A 505 -5.15 -14.44 9.45
N PRO A 506 -6.46 -14.74 9.38
CA PRO A 506 -7.31 -14.38 8.24
C PRO A 506 -7.72 -12.90 8.29
N VAL A 507 -6.76 -11.99 8.50
CA VAL A 507 -6.96 -10.54 8.67
C VAL A 507 -7.77 -9.96 7.51
N ASP A 508 -7.44 -10.30 6.27
CA ASP A 508 -8.19 -9.84 5.09
C ASP A 508 -9.69 -10.21 5.12
N ALA A 509 -10.04 -11.39 5.65
CA ALA A 509 -11.43 -11.82 5.76
C ALA A 509 -12.14 -11.13 6.94
N LEU A 510 -11.45 -10.91 8.05
CA LEU A 510 -11.98 -10.20 9.22
C LEU A 510 -12.24 -8.72 8.94
N LEU A 511 -11.48 -8.13 8.00
CA LEU A 511 -11.65 -6.76 7.53
C LEU A 511 -12.68 -6.64 6.39
N GLU A 512 -13.09 -7.74 5.74
CA GLU A 512 -14.04 -7.74 4.61
C GLU A 512 -15.35 -6.98 4.93
N PRO A 513 -15.99 -7.14 6.11
CA PRO A 513 -17.24 -6.43 6.43
C PRO A 513 -17.11 -4.91 6.55
N MET A 514 -15.87 -4.40 6.62
CA MET A 514 -15.57 -2.97 6.67
C MET A 514 -15.45 -2.33 5.29
N ALA A 515 -15.12 -3.12 4.27
CA ALA A 515 -14.83 -2.54 2.98
C ALA A 515 -16.09 -1.93 2.33
N GLY A 516 -15.94 -0.71 1.82
CA GLY A 516 -17.04 0.13 1.35
C GLY A 516 -17.81 0.87 2.45
N ARG A 517 -17.47 0.69 3.74
CA ARG A 517 -17.99 1.54 4.82
C ARG A 517 -17.17 2.81 4.93
N ARG A 518 -17.84 3.89 5.34
CA ARG A 518 -17.20 5.18 5.61
C ARG A 518 -16.25 5.05 6.80
N TYR A 519 -14.98 5.31 6.57
CA TYR A 519 -13.99 5.51 7.62
C TYR A 519 -14.13 6.93 8.17
N VAL A 520 -14.21 7.05 9.49
CA VAL A 520 -14.37 8.31 10.20
C VAL A 520 -13.08 8.59 10.95
N VAL A 521 -12.37 9.63 10.50
CA VAL A 521 -11.22 10.20 11.22
C VAL A 521 -11.69 11.49 11.88
N SER A 522 -11.81 11.48 13.20
CA SER A 522 -12.15 12.69 13.94
C SER A 522 -10.97 13.68 13.90
N GLN A 523 -11.25 14.93 13.54
CA GLN A 523 -10.27 16.00 13.50
C GLN A 523 -10.60 17.07 14.54
N THR A 524 -9.58 17.67 15.16
CA THR A 524 -9.78 18.89 15.97
C THR A 524 -9.72 20.12 15.06
N GLY A 525 -10.80 20.92 15.02
CA GLY A 525 -10.81 22.20 14.32
C GLY A 525 -10.38 23.37 15.22
N PRO A 526 -10.09 24.56 14.67
CA PRO A 526 -9.75 25.78 15.42
C PRO A 526 -10.83 26.27 16.42
N GLY A 527 -11.98 25.61 16.49
CA GLY A 527 -13.10 25.92 17.40
C GLY A 527 -13.85 24.69 17.94
N GLY A 528 -13.22 23.51 17.96
CA GLY A 528 -13.80 22.25 18.45
C GLY A 528 -13.80 21.10 17.42
N ASN A 529 -14.30 19.92 17.81
CA ASN A 529 -14.27 18.69 17.00
C ASN A 529 -15.01 18.87 15.66
N VAL A 530 -14.33 18.56 14.55
CA VAL A 530 -14.88 18.52 13.20
C VAL A 530 -14.73 17.10 12.67
N THR A 531 -15.84 16.40 12.46
CA THR A 531 -15.82 15.04 11.91
C THR A 531 -15.60 15.11 10.39
N ALA A 532 -14.37 14.87 9.93
CA ALA A 532 -14.09 14.74 8.50
C ALA A 532 -14.29 13.27 8.08
N GLY A 533 -15.09 13.02 7.05
CA GLY A 533 -15.20 11.68 6.47
C GLY A 533 -14.53 11.64 5.11
N THR A 534 -13.68 10.65 4.89
CA THR A 534 -13.17 10.30 3.56
C THR A 534 -14.15 9.35 2.89
N GLY A 535 -14.67 9.77 1.73
CA GLY A 535 -15.61 8.99 0.90
C GLY A 535 -14.92 8.22 -0.20
#